data_AF-A0AAV6VRK5-F1
#
_entry.id   AF-A0AAV6VRK5-F1
#
_cell.length_a   1.000
_cell.length_b   1.000
_cell.length_c   1.000
_cell.angle_alpha   90.00
_cell.angle_beta   90.00
_cell.angle_gamma   90.00
#
_symmetry.space_group_name_H-M   'P 1'
#
loop_
_entity.id
_entity.type
_entity.pdbx_description
1 polymer ?
#
loop_
_entity_poly.entity_id
_entity_poly.type
_entity_poly.pdbx_seq_one_letter_code
_entity_poly.pdbx_strand_id
1 'polypeptide(L)'
;MYPQITMSDIKNPFIVPEIQELNYLIKDLYEEKEQQCSNRISVIYGQINIKMEEIIDITSDDMKFVLNMYKTAHAVGARRAFRSAAKALALHFDNLVADKSFLNMSLKQVTTILRQEKIAAKSEIDLFQAAVYWIYHDYSTRHHRAIDLFRFINFSALTMTQLMECYRYQPDLFQSTEVDIILRNAATYISLKYLNKELTVFAFAPNPREFTIVPEPSNPFNTGSGIFSCTRFASLDPALLLAAADYSPVILLWADSVSDDMYPGPSGRPAHRRENQPGC
;
A
#
# COMPACT_ATOMS: atom_id res chain seq x y z
N MET A 1 7.10 -22.14 21.93
CA MET A 1 6.40 -21.09 22.71
C MET A 1 5.39 -20.43 21.77
N TYR A 2 4.10 -20.45 22.11
CA TYR A 2 3.04 -19.86 21.27
C TYR A 2 2.90 -18.36 21.59
N PRO A 3 2.46 -17.53 20.62
CA PRO A 3 2.27 -16.11 20.88
C PRO A 3 1.19 -15.91 21.95
N GLN A 4 1.43 -14.96 22.85
CA GLN A 4 0.50 -14.59 23.91
C GLN A 4 0.16 -13.12 23.81
N ILE A 5 -1.13 -12.85 23.94
CA ILE A 5 -1.63 -11.49 23.99
C ILE A 5 -1.46 -11.02 25.43
N THR A 6 -0.54 -10.08 25.64
CA THR A 6 -0.25 -9.52 26.95
C THR A 6 -1.41 -8.64 27.43
N MET A 7 -1.81 -8.83 28.68
CA MET A 7 -2.92 -8.09 29.30
C MET A 7 -2.50 -6.75 29.91
N SER A 8 -1.19 -6.47 29.95
CA SER A 8 -0.58 -5.27 30.54
C SER A 8 -1.04 -3.96 29.91
N ASP A 9 -1.55 -4.00 28.68
CA ASP A 9 -1.83 -2.83 27.85
C ASP A 9 -3.33 -2.67 27.54
N ILE A 10 -4.20 -3.42 28.22
CA ILE A 10 -5.64 -3.38 27.96
C ILE A 10 -6.27 -2.18 28.67
N LYS A 11 -6.73 -1.18 27.89
CA LYS A 11 -7.50 -0.05 28.42
C LYS A 11 -8.92 -0.43 28.84
N ASN A 12 -9.52 -1.43 28.20
CA ASN A 12 -10.89 -1.84 28.46
C ASN A 12 -10.94 -3.19 29.23
N PRO A 13 -11.18 -3.17 30.54
CA PRO A 13 -11.17 -4.38 31.37
C PRO A 13 -12.26 -5.39 30.98
N PHE A 14 -13.31 -4.97 30.28
CA PHE A 14 -14.38 -5.86 29.83
C PHE A 14 -13.95 -6.85 28.75
N ILE A 15 -12.79 -6.64 28.10
CA ILE A 15 -12.27 -7.50 27.01
C ILE A 15 -11.33 -8.59 27.56
N VAL A 16 -11.01 -8.53 28.86
CA VAL A 16 -10.09 -9.47 29.51
C VAL A 16 -10.58 -10.93 29.37
N PRO A 17 -11.86 -11.28 29.61
CA PRO A 17 -12.35 -12.64 29.41
C PRO A 17 -12.20 -13.15 27.97
N GLU A 18 -12.46 -12.28 26.99
CA GLU A 18 -12.40 -12.58 25.56
C GLU A 18 -10.96 -12.84 25.12
N ILE A 19 -10.00 -12.10 25.68
CA ILE A 19 -8.57 -12.32 25.43
C ILE A 19 -8.08 -13.60 26.11
N GLN A 20 -8.59 -13.95 27.30
CA GLN A 20 -8.28 -15.22 27.95
C GLN A 20 -8.78 -16.40 27.10
N GLU A 21 -10.02 -16.32 26.62
CA GLU A 21 -10.60 -17.31 25.72
C GLU A 21 -9.77 -17.43 24.43
N LEU A 22 -9.38 -16.30 23.83
CA LEU A 22 -8.55 -16.30 22.64
C LEU A 22 -7.16 -16.92 22.87
N ASN A 23 -6.51 -16.59 23.98
CA ASN A 23 -5.22 -17.18 24.35
C ASN A 23 -5.34 -18.69 24.57
N TYR A 24 -6.46 -19.17 25.13
CA TYR A 24 -6.78 -20.59 25.25
C TYR A 24 -6.93 -21.25 23.88
N LEU A 25 -7.71 -20.66 22.96
CA LEU A 25 -7.87 -21.17 21.59
C LEU A 25 -6.54 -21.24 20.83
N ILE A 26 -5.68 -20.22 20.98
CA ILE A 26 -4.34 -20.22 20.40
C ILE A 26 -3.52 -21.38 20.98
N LYS A 27 -3.56 -21.60 22.29
CA LYS A 27 -2.87 -22.72 22.92
C LYS A 27 -3.36 -24.07 22.36
N ASP A 28 -4.69 -24.28 22.33
CA ASP A 28 -5.32 -25.50 21.79
C ASP A 28 -4.91 -25.74 20.33
N LEU A 29 -4.81 -24.68 19.51
CA LEU A 29 -4.34 -24.80 18.13
C LEU A 29 -2.91 -25.34 18.03
N TYR A 30 -2.00 -24.89 18.90
CA TYR A 30 -0.60 -25.33 18.85
C TYR A 30 -0.45 -26.77 19.37
N GLU A 31 -1.22 -27.15 20.38
CA GLU A 31 -1.28 -28.54 20.89
C GLU A 31 -1.85 -29.48 19.81
N GLU A 32 -2.93 -29.10 19.13
CA GLU A 32 -3.53 -29.91 18.06
C GLU A 32 -2.66 -30.02 16.80
N LYS A 33 -1.85 -28.99 16.50
CA LYS A 33 -0.86 -29.06 15.41
C LYS A 33 0.20 -30.11 15.66
N GLU A 34 0.61 -30.30 16.91
CA GLU A 34 1.55 -31.36 17.29
C GLU A 34 0.93 -32.74 17.10
N GLN A 35 -0.37 -32.87 17.39
CA GLN A 35 -1.13 -34.10 17.25
C GLN A 35 -1.59 -34.42 15.80
N GLN A 36 -1.36 -33.52 14.84
CA GLN A 36 -1.72 -33.66 13.41
C GLN A 36 -3.22 -33.91 13.13
N CYS A 37 -4.12 -33.45 14.01
CA CYS A 37 -5.57 -33.61 13.85
C CYS A 37 -6.18 -32.59 12.87
N SER A 38 -6.11 -32.87 11.56
CA SER A 38 -6.48 -31.93 10.50
C SER A 38 -7.89 -31.29 10.63
N ASN A 39 -8.91 -32.05 11.04
CA ASN A 39 -10.29 -31.54 11.08
C ASN A 39 -10.50 -30.51 12.20
N ARG A 40 -9.96 -30.77 13.39
CA ARG A 40 -10.10 -29.91 14.58
C ARG A 40 -9.32 -28.61 14.43
N ILE A 41 -8.15 -28.64 13.79
CA ILE A 41 -7.34 -27.46 13.47
C ILE A 41 -8.16 -26.41 12.69
N SER A 42 -8.94 -26.85 11.70
CA SER A 42 -9.73 -25.93 10.87
C SER A 42 -10.83 -25.20 11.64
N VAL A 43 -11.49 -25.91 12.58
CA VAL A 43 -12.50 -25.35 13.48
C VAL A 43 -11.89 -24.33 14.43
N ILE A 44 -10.76 -24.66 15.06
CA ILE A 44 -10.07 -23.75 15.98
C ILE A 44 -9.62 -22.48 15.24
N TYR A 45 -9.10 -22.61 14.01
CA TYR A 45 -8.80 -21.44 13.19
C TYR A 45 -10.03 -20.56 12.91
N GLY A 46 -11.18 -21.17 12.64
CA GLY A 46 -12.43 -20.44 12.45
C GLY A 46 -12.79 -19.62 13.68
N GLN A 47 -12.76 -20.24 14.86
CA GLN A 47 -13.04 -19.59 16.15
C GLN A 47 -12.06 -18.46 16.46
N ILE A 48 -10.75 -18.69 16.27
CA ILE A 48 -9.71 -17.66 16.46
C ILE A 48 -9.97 -16.46 15.55
N ASN A 49 -10.31 -16.67 14.28
CA ASN A 49 -10.57 -15.55 13.37
C ASN A 49 -11.77 -14.71 13.83
N ILE A 50 -12.88 -15.36 14.19
CA ILE A 50 -14.10 -14.68 14.64
C ILE A 50 -13.80 -13.88 15.92
N LYS A 51 -13.21 -14.53 16.92
CA LYS A 51 -12.93 -13.90 18.22
C LYS A 51 -11.95 -12.74 18.10
N MET A 52 -10.90 -12.89 17.29
CA MET A 52 -9.96 -11.79 17.04
C MET A 52 -10.64 -10.61 16.32
N GLU A 53 -11.49 -10.87 15.32
CA GLU A 53 -12.22 -9.80 14.62
C GLU A 53 -13.10 -9.01 15.59
N GLU A 54 -13.88 -9.68 16.45
CA GLU A 54 -14.70 -9.03 17.48
C GLU A 54 -13.87 -8.17 18.41
N ILE A 55 -12.74 -8.70 18.91
CA ILE A 55 -11.85 -7.96 19.80
C ILE A 55 -11.24 -6.74 19.08
N ILE A 56 -10.83 -6.89 17.82
CA ILE A 56 -10.25 -5.79 17.02
C ILE A 56 -11.28 -4.68 16.83
N ASP A 57 -12.54 -5.01 16.55
CA ASP A 57 -13.60 -4.03 16.35
C ASP A 57 -13.87 -3.23 17.64
N ILE A 58 -13.82 -3.87 18.81
CA ILE A 58 -14.01 -3.20 20.11
C ILE A 58 -12.78 -2.36 20.51
N THR A 59 -11.57 -2.80 20.11
CA THR A 59 -10.29 -2.17 20.48
C THR A 59 -9.69 -1.31 19.38
N SER A 60 -10.48 -0.96 18.36
CA SER A 60 -9.99 -0.27 17.15
C SER A 60 -9.25 1.03 17.45
N ASP A 61 -9.58 1.69 18.55
CA ASP A 61 -8.99 2.98 18.95
C ASP A 61 -7.61 2.85 19.61
N ASP A 62 -7.22 1.66 20.07
CA ASP A 62 -5.92 1.42 20.69
C ASP A 62 -4.91 0.83 19.70
N MET A 63 -4.15 1.71 19.05
CA MET A 63 -3.12 1.32 18.07
C MET A 63 -2.17 0.23 18.59
N LYS A 64 -1.69 0.31 19.83
CA LYS A 64 -0.72 -0.66 20.36
C LYS A 64 -1.34 -2.04 20.51
N PHE A 65 -2.58 -2.08 20.98
CA PHE A 65 -3.32 -3.33 21.11
C PHE A 65 -3.61 -3.94 19.73
N VAL A 66 -4.11 -3.14 18.78
CA VAL A 66 -4.37 -3.60 17.41
C VAL A 66 -3.06 -4.06 16.74
N LEU A 67 -1.93 -3.39 16.99
CA LEU A 67 -0.62 -3.80 16.50
C LEU A 67 -0.20 -5.17 17.06
N ASN A 68 -0.47 -5.43 18.33
CA ASN A 68 -0.23 -6.73 18.93
C ASN A 68 -1.15 -7.81 18.33
N MET A 69 -2.43 -7.49 18.10
CA MET A 69 -3.37 -8.40 17.42
C MET A 69 -2.89 -8.72 16.01
N TYR A 70 -2.42 -7.71 15.29
CA TYR A 70 -1.91 -7.85 13.94
C TYR A 70 -0.71 -8.79 13.87
N LYS A 71 0.28 -8.61 14.76
CA LYS A 71 1.45 -9.50 14.87
C LYS A 71 1.05 -10.92 15.27
N THR A 72 0.13 -11.05 16.22
CA THR A 72 -0.36 -12.35 16.71
C THR A 72 -1.14 -13.10 15.63
N ALA A 73 -2.06 -12.45 14.94
CA ALA A 73 -2.83 -13.02 13.84
C ALA A 73 -1.92 -13.49 12.69
N HIS A 74 -0.86 -12.73 12.39
CA HIS A 74 0.17 -13.14 11.43
C HIS A 74 0.90 -14.42 11.86
N ALA A 75 1.37 -14.46 13.12
CA ALA A 75 2.11 -15.59 13.67
C ALA A 75 1.26 -16.86 13.76
N VAL A 76 -0.02 -16.72 14.13
CA VAL A 76 -0.96 -17.83 14.22
C VAL A 76 -1.41 -18.31 12.83
N GLY A 77 -1.45 -17.41 11.84
CA GLY A 77 -1.98 -17.69 10.49
C GLY A 77 -3.47 -17.40 10.35
N ALA A 78 -4.06 -16.64 11.28
CA ALA A 78 -5.46 -16.22 11.26
C ALA A 78 -5.68 -15.13 10.19
N ARG A 79 -5.89 -15.55 8.94
CA ARG A 79 -5.87 -14.65 7.76
C ARG A 79 -6.94 -13.57 7.79
N ARG A 80 -8.14 -13.85 8.30
CA ARG A 80 -9.22 -12.86 8.29
C ARG A 80 -8.99 -11.81 9.37
N ALA A 81 -8.68 -12.26 10.59
CA ALA A 81 -8.25 -11.41 11.69
C ALA A 81 -7.04 -10.54 11.32
N PHE A 82 -6.04 -11.11 10.64
CA PHE A 82 -4.88 -10.36 10.15
C PHE A 82 -5.27 -9.21 9.21
N ARG A 83 -6.23 -9.44 8.31
CA ARG A 83 -6.74 -8.39 7.41
C ARG A 83 -7.59 -7.36 8.17
N SER A 84 -8.40 -7.79 9.13
CA SER A 84 -9.18 -6.86 9.96
C SER A 84 -8.26 -5.95 10.78
N ALA A 85 -7.25 -6.52 11.44
CA ALA A 85 -6.24 -5.75 12.16
C ALA A 85 -5.44 -4.82 11.24
N ALA A 86 -5.16 -5.22 9.99
CA ALA A 86 -4.52 -4.33 9.01
C ALA A 86 -5.37 -3.10 8.68
N LYS A 87 -6.70 -3.29 8.52
CA LYS A 87 -7.64 -2.19 8.30
C LYS A 87 -7.68 -1.24 9.48
N ALA A 88 -7.77 -1.77 10.70
CA ALA A 88 -7.75 -0.97 11.91
C ALA A 88 -6.41 -0.22 12.08
N LEU A 89 -5.27 -0.88 11.82
CA LEU A 89 -3.95 -0.21 11.85
C LEU A 89 -3.80 0.88 10.80
N ALA A 90 -4.38 0.72 9.61
CA ALA A 90 -4.34 1.73 8.58
C ALA A 90 -5.04 3.03 9.02
N LEU A 91 -6.02 2.97 9.93
CA LEU A 91 -6.63 4.15 10.56
C LEU A 91 -5.73 4.82 11.61
N HIS A 92 -4.63 4.18 11.99
CA HIS A 92 -3.59 4.72 12.87
C HIS A 92 -2.26 4.92 12.14
N PHE A 93 -2.27 5.02 10.81
CA PHE A 93 -1.07 4.92 9.98
C PHE A 93 0.03 5.92 10.38
N ASP A 94 -0.30 7.20 10.58
CA ASP A 94 0.68 8.21 11.03
C ASP A 94 1.35 7.82 12.37
N ASN A 95 0.56 7.39 13.35
CA ASN A 95 1.06 6.92 14.66
C ASN A 95 1.89 5.65 14.53
N LEU A 96 1.51 4.76 13.61
CA LEU A 96 2.22 3.52 13.35
C LEU A 96 3.59 3.79 12.74
N VAL A 97 3.68 4.66 11.72
CA VAL A 97 4.95 5.01 11.06
C VAL A 97 5.92 5.68 12.03
N ALA A 98 5.40 6.47 12.98
CA ALA A 98 6.19 7.06 14.06
C ALA A 98 6.73 6.03 15.08
N ASP A 99 6.07 4.87 15.22
CA ASP A 99 6.49 3.83 16.15
C ASP A 99 7.62 2.95 15.56
N LYS A 100 8.66 2.67 16.35
CA LYS A 100 9.80 1.83 15.93
C LYS A 100 9.37 0.41 15.52
N SER A 101 8.24 -0.07 15.99
CA SER A 101 7.68 -1.37 15.61
C SER A 101 7.38 -1.47 14.11
N PHE A 102 7.09 -0.36 13.44
CA PHE A 102 6.85 -0.33 12.00
C PHE A 102 8.10 -0.77 11.22
N LEU A 103 9.28 -0.30 11.62
CA LEU A 103 10.55 -0.64 10.97
C LEU A 103 10.90 -2.13 11.08
N ASN A 104 10.36 -2.80 12.11
CA ASN A 104 10.53 -4.24 12.35
C ASN A 104 9.48 -5.10 11.65
N MET A 105 8.53 -4.51 10.92
CA MET A 105 7.55 -5.28 10.14
C MET A 105 8.19 -5.95 8.93
N SER A 106 7.67 -7.12 8.58
CA SER A 106 8.00 -7.80 7.33
C SER A 106 7.39 -7.09 6.10
N LEU A 107 7.94 -7.35 4.91
CA LEU A 107 7.41 -6.81 3.65
C LEU A 107 5.91 -7.11 3.49
N LYS A 108 5.49 -8.35 3.79
CA LYS A 108 4.08 -8.76 3.70
C LYS A 108 3.20 -7.94 4.64
N GLN A 109 3.70 -7.59 5.82
CA GLN A 109 2.95 -6.79 6.77
C GLN A 109 2.77 -5.34 6.25
N VAL A 110 3.87 -4.69 5.87
CA VAL A 110 3.85 -3.32 5.35
C VAL A 110 2.97 -3.21 4.10
N THR A 111 3.14 -4.11 3.13
CA THR A 111 2.32 -4.13 1.91
C THR A 111 0.84 -4.38 2.19
N THR A 112 0.49 -5.19 3.21
CA THR A 112 -0.91 -5.39 3.59
C THR A 112 -1.53 -4.10 4.12
N ILE A 113 -0.79 -3.29 4.87
CA ILE A 113 -1.26 -1.99 5.37
C ILE A 113 -1.34 -0.97 4.24
N LEU A 114 -0.29 -0.87 3.41
CA LEU A 114 -0.26 0.04 2.24
C LEU A 114 -1.32 -0.30 1.19
N ARG A 115 -1.90 -1.51 1.20
CA ARG A 115 -2.97 -1.89 0.27
C ARG A 115 -4.36 -1.40 0.71
N GLN A 116 -4.53 -0.92 1.93
CA GLN A 116 -5.86 -0.53 2.42
C GLN A 116 -6.40 0.68 1.65
N GLU A 117 -7.70 0.63 1.33
CA GLU A 117 -8.42 1.69 0.61
C GLU A 117 -8.69 2.92 1.50
N LYS A 118 -8.73 2.73 2.82
CA LYS A 118 -8.85 3.80 3.80
C LYS A 118 -7.60 3.84 4.65
N ILE A 119 -6.90 4.97 4.64
CA ILE A 119 -5.65 5.16 5.41
C ILE A 119 -5.66 6.53 6.07
N ALA A 120 -5.27 6.57 7.33
CA ALA A 120 -5.02 7.77 8.10
C ALA A 120 -3.66 8.37 7.76
N ALA A 121 -3.57 8.95 6.57
CA ALA A 121 -2.44 9.72 6.04
C ALA A 121 -2.99 10.96 5.32
N LYS A 122 -2.14 11.94 4.99
CA LYS A 122 -2.58 13.17 4.30
C LYS A 122 -2.63 12.98 2.79
N SER A 123 -1.71 12.20 2.21
CA SER A 123 -1.72 11.85 0.79
C SER A 123 -0.81 10.66 0.45
N GLU A 124 -0.82 10.23 -0.82
CA GLU A 124 0.09 9.18 -1.34
C GLU A 124 1.58 9.50 -1.14
N ILE A 125 1.96 10.79 -0.98
CA ILE A 125 3.36 11.14 -0.71
C ILE A 125 3.81 10.62 0.67
N ASP A 126 2.91 10.58 1.65
CA ASP A 126 3.23 10.12 3.00
C ASP A 126 3.43 8.60 3.01
N LEU A 127 2.64 7.89 2.18
CA LEU A 127 2.79 6.44 1.97
C LEU A 127 4.13 6.13 1.30
N PHE A 128 4.52 6.93 0.30
CA PHE A 128 5.84 6.85 -0.32
C PHE A 128 6.96 7.08 0.68
N GLN A 129 6.88 8.14 1.48
CA GLN A 129 7.86 8.44 2.52
C GLN A 129 7.95 7.33 3.56
N ALA A 130 6.82 6.76 4.00
CA ALA A 130 6.80 5.62 4.92
C ALA A 130 7.44 4.36 4.32
N ALA A 131 7.18 4.07 3.04
CA ALA A 131 7.80 2.94 2.34
C ALA A 131 9.33 3.13 2.21
N VAL A 132 9.76 4.32 1.81
CA VAL A 132 11.17 4.71 1.74
C VAL A 132 11.83 4.58 3.13
N TYR A 133 11.20 5.11 4.17
CA TYR A 133 11.69 5.02 5.54
C TYR A 133 11.87 3.57 6.01
N TRP A 134 10.92 2.69 5.68
CA TRP A 134 11.03 1.26 5.95
C TRP A 134 12.16 0.58 5.17
N ILE A 135 12.36 0.94 3.90
CA ILE A 135 13.46 0.41 3.07
C ILE A 135 14.81 0.81 3.67
N TYR A 136 14.99 2.10 3.97
CA TYR A 136 16.27 2.64 4.43
C TYR A 136 16.71 2.15 5.80
N HIS A 137 15.77 1.71 6.65
CA HIS A 137 16.12 1.09 7.92
C HIS A 137 16.98 -0.17 7.77
N ASP A 138 16.82 -0.91 6.67
CA ASP A 138 17.73 -2.00 6.30
C ASP A 138 17.89 -2.04 4.78
N TYR A 139 18.53 -1.00 4.24
CA TYR A 139 18.71 -0.83 2.80
C TYR A 139 19.36 -2.06 2.16
N SER A 140 20.34 -2.66 2.85
CA SER A 140 21.10 -3.82 2.36
C SER A 140 20.20 -4.98 1.96
N THR A 141 19.16 -5.28 2.76
CA THR A 141 18.24 -6.39 2.50
C THR A 141 16.93 -5.95 1.86
N ARG A 142 16.57 -4.66 1.89
CA ARG A 142 15.22 -4.20 1.49
C ARG A 142 15.18 -3.47 0.16
N HIS A 143 16.29 -2.90 -0.34
CA HIS A 143 16.28 -2.07 -1.56
C HIS A 143 15.67 -2.80 -2.78
N HIS A 144 15.99 -4.08 -2.97
CA HIS A 144 15.45 -4.91 -4.06
C HIS A 144 13.94 -5.18 -3.96
N ARG A 145 13.30 -4.85 -2.82
CA ARG A 145 11.86 -4.97 -2.59
C ARG A 145 11.10 -3.67 -2.83
N ALA A 146 11.76 -2.61 -3.29
CA ALA A 146 11.12 -1.32 -3.57
C ALA A 146 9.92 -1.47 -4.49
N ILE A 147 10.04 -2.26 -5.57
CA ILE A 147 8.95 -2.53 -6.50
C ILE A 147 7.72 -3.17 -5.83
N ASP A 148 7.95 -4.08 -4.88
CA ASP A 148 6.88 -4.78 -4.16
C ASP A 148 6.09 -3.81 -3.26
N LEU A 149 6.71 -2.72 -2.79
CA LEU A 149 6.05 -1.68 -2.01
C LEU A 149 5.38 -0.64 -2.90
N PHE A 150 6.10 -0.14 -3.90
CA PHE A 150 5.66 0.97 -4.75
C PHE A 150 4.45 0.62 -5.61
N ARG A 151 4.20 -0.66 -5.91
CA ARG A 151 2.95 -1.12 -6.54
C ARG A 151 1.69 -0.82 -5.73
N PHE A 152 1.81 -0.61 -4.43
CA PHE A 152 0.69 -0.25 -3.56
C PHE A 152 0.56 1.24 -3.31
N ILE A 153 1.38 2.06 -3.98
CA ILE A 153 1.39 3.51 -3.89
C ILE A 153 0.88 4.06 -5.20
N ASN A 154 -0.06 4.98 -5.12
CA ASN A 154 -0.73 5.49 -6.29
C ASN A 154 -0.04 6.75 -6.82
N PHE A 155 1.10 6.56 -7.51
CA PHE A 155 1.86 7.66 -8.07
C PHE A 155 1.06 8.52 -9.06
N SER A 156 0.08 7.95 -9.77
CA SER A 156 -0.83 8.68 -10.66
C SER A 156 -1.75 9.67 -9.94
N ALA A 157 -1.91 9.54 -8.62
CA ALA A 157 -2.68 10.48 -7.81
C ALA A 157 -1.85 11.67 -7.31
N LEU A 158 -0.52 11.65 -7.49
CA LEU A 158 0.37 12.74 -7.12
C LEU A 158 0.27 13.90 -8.12
N THR A 159 0.69 15.09 -7.68
CA THR A 159 1.02 16.18 -8.61
C THR A 159 2.34 15.90 -9.32
N MET A 160 2.56 16.48 -10.50
CA MET A 160 3.82 16.33 -11.23
C MET A 160 5.02 16.79 -10.40
N THR A 161 4.88 17.88 -9.62
CA THR A 161 5.94 18.37 -8.71
C THR A 161 6.30 17.31 -7.66
N GLN A 162 5.30 16.72 -7.01
CA GLN A 162 5.53 15.66 -6.02
C GLN A 162 6.16 14.41 -6.66
N LEU A 163 5.74 14.04 -7.87
CA LEU A 163 6.30 12.91 -8.60
C LEU A 163 7.79 13.12 -8.91
N MET A 164 8.15 14.32 -9.39
CA MET A 164 9.55 14.69 -9.66
C MET A 164 10.39 14.72 -8.39
N GLU A 165 9.81 15.12 -7.26
CA GLU A 165 10.47 15.05 -5.96
C GLU A 165 10.74 13.61 -5.52
N CYS A 166 9.78 12.69 -5.67
CA CYS A 166 10.00 11.27 -5.38
C CYS A 166 11.27 10.75 -6.09
N TYR A 167 11.42 11.07 -7.37
CA TYR A 167 12.60 10.71 -8.16
C TYR A 167 13.88 11.39 -7.66
N ARG A 168 13.84 12.71 -7.42
CA ARG A 168 15.01 13.49 -6.96
C ARG A 168 15.54 13.05 -5.61
N TYR A 169 14.66 12.72 -4.67
CA TYR A 169 15.07 12.37 -3.32
C TYR A 169 15.75 11.00 -3.25
N GLN A 170 15.38 10.06 -4.13
CA GLN A 170 15.81 8.66 -4.02
C GLN A 170 16.13 8.00 -5.37
N PRO A 171 17.04 8.56 -6.19
CA PRO A 171 17.27 8.10 -7.57
C PRO A 171 17.67 6.61 -7.63
N ASP A 172 18.38 6.11 -6.63
CA ASP A 172 18.86 4.74 -6.57
C ASP A 172 17.73 3.70 -6.48
N LEU A 173 16.60 4.07 -5.86
CA LEU A 173 15.42 3.18 -5.80
C LEU A 173 14.69 3.08 -7.15
N PHE A 174 14.92 4.05 -8.05
CA PHE A 174 14.30 4.13 -9.39
C PHE A 174 15.21 3.62 -10.50
N GLN A 175 16.38 3.03 -10.18
CA GLN A 175 17.25 2.41 -11.18
C GLN A 175 16.68 1.10 -11.75
N SER A 176 15.75 0.45 -11.02
CA SER A 176 15.03 -0.73 -11.54
C SER A 176 14.08 -0.32 -12.66
N THR A 177 14.13 -1.04 -13.78
CA THR A 177 13.26 -0.83 -14.94
C THR A 177 11.78 -0.90 -14.55
N GLU A 178 11.40 -1.79 -13.64
CA GLU A 178 10.02 -1.94 -13.19
C GLU A 178 9.52 -0.75 -12.38
N VAL A 179 10.38 -0.21 -11.50
CA VAL A 179 10.05 0.96 -10.70
C VAL A 179 9.98 2.22 -11.58
N ASP A 180 10.87 2.32 -12.55
CA ASP A 180 10.90 3.37 -13.56
C ASP A 180 9.61 3.37 -14.43
N ILE A 181 9.12 2.20 -14.84
CA ILE A 181 7.84 2.05 -15.55
C ILE A 181 6.66 2.59 -14.73
N ILE A 182 6.64 2.40 -13.40
CA ILE A 182 5.57 2.94 -12.54
C ILE A 182 5.57 4.48 -12.59
N LEU A 183 6.74 5.11 -12.46
CA LEU A 183 6.84 6.57 -12.54
C LEU A 183 6.47 7.10 -13.92
N ARG A 184 6.91 6.43 -15.00
CA ARG A 184 6.54 6.77 -16.38
C ARG A 184 5.04 6.81 -16.56
N ASN A 185 4.36 5.72 -16.19
CA ASN A 185 2.91 5.60 -16.35
C ASN A 185 2.18 6.68 -15.54
N ALA A 186 2.65 6.97 -14.33
CA ALA A 186 2.11 8.06 -13.50
C ALA A 186 2.31 9.43 -14.15
N ALA A 187 3.52 9.73 -14.64
CA ALA A 187 3.82 11.00 -15.31
C ALA A 187 2.96 11.17 -16.57
N THR A 188 2.84 10.13 -17.40
CA THR A 188 1.98 10.11 -18.58
C THR A 188 0.53 10.38 -18.21
N TYR A 189 0.00 9.71 -17.18
CA TYR A 189 -1.37 9.94 -16.72
C TYR A 189 -1.58 11.38 -16.24
N ILE A 190 -0.70 11.91 -15.40
CA ILE A 190 -0.80 13.28 -14.86
C ILE A 190 -0.77 14.31 -16.00
N SER A 191 0.14 14.16 -16.97
CA SER A 191 0.23 15.04 -18.14
C SER A 191 -1.03 14.99 -19.01
N LEU A 192 -1.56 13.80 -19.27
CA LEU A 192 -2.78 13.66 -20.07
C LEU A 192 -4.03 14.16 -19.34
N LYS A 193 -4.09 13.99 -18.01
CA LYS A 193 -5.12 14.59 -17.17
C LYS A 193 -5.09 16.12 -17.27
N TYR A 194 -3.91 16.74 -17.21
CA TYR A 194 -3.76 18.18 -17.40
C TYR A 194 -4.27 18.66 -18.77
N LEU A 195 -4.09 17.84 -19.81
CA LEU A 195 -4.57 18.12 -21.17
C LEU A 195 -6.06 17.73 -21.40
N ASN A 196 -6.79 17.29 -20.37
CA ASN A 196 -8.16 16.76 -20.46
C ASN A 196 -8.31 15.55 -21.43
N LYS A 197 -7.27 14.71 -21.52
CA LYS A 197 -7.22 13.50 -22.38
C LYS A 197 -7.18 12.19 -21.59
N GLU A 198 -7.58 12.21 -20.32
CA GLU A 198 -7.51 11.07 -19.39
C GLU A 198 -8.23 9.80 -19.88
N LEU A 199 -9.29 9.94 -20.70
CA LEU A 199 -10.00 8.81 -21.29
C LEU A 199 -9.12 7.92 -22.19
N THR A 200 -8.00 8.46 -22.68
CA THR A 200 -7.05 7.69 -23.51
C THR A 200 -6.14 6.77 -22.69
N VAL A 201 -6.09 6.95 -21.36
CA VAL A 201 -5.16 6.26 -20.46
C VAL A 201 -5.83 5.78 -19.18
N PHE A 202 -7.06 5.26 -19.29
CA PHE A 202 -7.79 4.73 -18.14
C PHE A 202 -7.04 3.59 -17.42
N ALA A 203 -6.18 2.86 -18.13
CA ALA A 203 -5.33 1.81 -17.55
C ALA A 203 -4.32 2.33 -16.50
N PHE A 204 -4.00 3.63 -16.52
CA PHE A 204 -3.08 4.27 -15.56
C PHE A 204 -3.81 5.10 -14.51
N ALA A 205 -5.15 5.10 -14.56
CA ALA A 205 -5.95 5.87 -13.63
C ALA A 205 -5.73 5.38 -12.19
N PRO A 206 -5.60 6.32 -11.23
CA PRO A 206 -5.43 5.98 -9.84
C PRO A 206 -6.66 5.21 -9.32
N ASN A 207 -6.44 4.09 -8.62
CA ASN A 207 -7.50 3.54 -7.77
C ASN A 207 -7.75 4.54 -6.62
N PRO A 208 -8.98 5.07 -6.48
CA PRO A 208 -9.26 6.09 -5.47
C PRO A 208 -9.02 5.50 -4.07
N ARG A 209 -8.25 6.25 -3.26
CA ARG A 209 -8.01 5.94 -1.85
C ARG A 209 -8.62 7.05 -1.00
N GLU A 210 -9.25 6.67 0.10
CA GLU A 210 -9.83 7.60 1.07
C GLU A 210 -8.79 7.90 2.14
N PHE A 211 -8.37 9.17 2.20
CA PHE A 211 -7.45 9.67 3.21
C PHE A 211 -8.22 10.32 4.34
N THR A 212 -8.06 9.80 5.56
CA THR A 212 -8.67 10.38 6.75
C THR A 212 -7.64 11.23 7.48
N ILE A 213 -7.82 12.55 7.48
CA ILE A 213 -6.95 13.46 8.23
C ILE A 213 -7.22 13.22 9.72
N VAL A 214 -6.24 12.67 10.43
CA VAL A 214 -6.28 12.60 11.89
C VAL A 214 -5.85 13.95 12.45
N PRO A 215 -6.59 14.56 13.39
CA PRO A 215 -6.14 15.78 14.06
C PRO A 215 -4.79 15.50 14.76
N GLU A 216 -3.76 16.27 14.41
CA GLU A 216 -2.34 15.96 14.65
C GLU A 216 -2.00 15.60 16.11
N PRO A 217 -1.37 14.44 16.35
CA PRO A 217 -0.25 14.34 17.26
C PRO A 217 1.06 14.67 16.52
N SER A 218 2.00 15.34 17.20
CA SER A 218 3.27 15.85 16.67
C SER A 218 3.98 14.90 15.68
N ASN A 219 3.97 15.27 14.40
CA ASN A 219 4.63 14.53 13.33
C ASN A 219 6.16 14.46 13.58
N PRO A 220 6.79 13.27 13.64
CA PRO A 220 8.24 13.14 13.78
C PRO A 220 9.02 13.73 12.59
N PHE A 221 8.41 13.84 11.42
CA PHE A 221 8.99 14.50 10.24
C PHE A 221 9.09 16.03 10.40
N ASN A 222 8.44 16.61 11.43
CA ASN A 222 8.50 18.05 11.73
C ASN A 222 9.59 18.40 12.77
N THR A 223 10.40 17.43 13.21
CA THR A 223 11.59 17.73 14.00
C THR A 223 12.67 18.31 13.09
N GLY A 224 13.25 19.45 13.47
CA GLY A 224 14.14 20.30 12.66
C GLY A 224 15.44 19.67 12.12
N SER A 225 15.57 18.34 12.06
CA SER A 225 16.44 17.65 11.13
C SER A 225 15.83 17.74 9.72
N GLY A 226 16.35 18.63 8.89
CA GLY A 226 15.81 19.01 7.58
C GLY A 226 15.78 17.93 6.50
N ILE A 227 15.18 16.77 6.77
CA ILE A 227 15.04 15.67 5.80
C ILE A 227 13.62 15.64 5.20
N PHE A 228 12.57 16.10 5.92
CA PHE A 228 11.18 16.03 5.41
C PHE A 228 10.27 17.15 5.94
N SER A 229 10.46 18.41 5.49
CA SER A 229 9.46 19.46 5.73
C SER A 229 8.68 19.79 4.44
N CYS A 230 7.41 19.37 4.40
CA CYS A 230 6.42 19.65 3.35
C CYS A 230 5.97 21.13 3.28
N THR A 231 6.73 22.10 3.82
CA THR A 231 6.30 23.50 3.90
C THR A 231 6.80 24.39 2.76
N ARG A 232 7.48 23.85 1.74
CA ARG A 232 7.89 24.61 0.53
C ARG A 232 7.18 24.10 -0.73
N PHE A 233 5.86 24.21 -0.77
CA PHE A 233 5.09 24.03 -2.01
C PHE A 233 4.53 25.39 -2.47
N ALA A 234 5.42 26.28 -2.90
CA ALA A 234 5.03 27.45 -3.66
C ALA A 234 5.00 27.09 -5.16
N SER A 235 3.90 27.47 -5.81
CA SER A 235 3.52 27.27 -7.21
C SER A 235 4.69 27.26 -8.20
N LEU A 236 4.85 26.15 -8.94
CA LEU A 236 5.57 26.12 -10.20
C LEU A 236 4.66 26.64 -11.32
N ASP A 237 5.24 27.45 -12.20
CA ASP A 237 4.60 28.04 -13.38
C ASP A 237 4.02 26.93 -14.30
N PRO A 238 2.75 27.02 -14.75
CA PRO A 238 2.18 26.11 -15.75
C PRO A 238 3.04 25.95 -17.02
N ALA A 239 3.78 26.99 -17.42
CA ALA A 239 4.71 26.92 -18.55
C ALA A 239 5.94 26.03 -18.24
N LEU A 240 6.37 25.94 -16.98
CA LEU A 240 7.43 25.04 -16.53
C LEU A 240 6.94 23.59 -16.38
N LEU A 241 5.64 23.33 -16.29
CA LEU A 241 5.06 21.98 -16.31
C LEU A 241 5.03 21.39 -17.72
N LEU A 242 4.66 22.21 -18.72
CA LEU A 242 4.83 21.84 -20.13
C LEU A 242 6.32 21.78 -20.50
N ALA A 243 7.11 22.76 -20.06
CA ALA A 243 8.55 22.73 -20.31
C ALA A 243 9.24 21.60 -19.53
N ALA A 244 8.78 21.13 -18.36
CA ALA A 244 9.36 19.96 -17.69
C ALA A 244 9.03 18.65 -18.41
N ALA A 245 7.90 18.60 -19.15
CA ALA A 245 7.67 17.55 -20.13
C ALA A 245 8.65 17.65 -21.32
N ASP A 246 9.21 18.84 -21.60
CA ASP A 246 10.18 19.10 -22.67
C ASP A 246 11.66 19.25 -22.21
N TYR A 247 11.98 19.36 -20.91
CA TYR A 247 13.31 19.76 -20.38
C TYR A 247 13.92 18.79 -19.37
N SER A 248 13.45 17.55 -19.33
CA SER A 248 14.31 16.48 -18.85
C SER A 248 14.90 15.77 -20.06
N PRO A 249 16.23 15.70 -20.22
CA PRO A 249 16.86 14.80 -21.20
C PRO A 249 16.37 13.35 -21.01
N VAL A 250 15.91 13.01 -19.80
CA VAL A 250 15.25 11.75 -19.49
C VAL A 250 13.85 11.69 -20.09
N ILE A 251 13.02 12.74 -20.01
CA ILE A 251 11.64 12.71 -20.58
C ILE A 251 11.65 12.82 -22.12
N LEU A 252 12.61 13.52 -22.74
CA LEU A 252 12.75 13.55 -24.20
C LEU A 252 13.28 12.22 -24.77
N LEU A 253 14.20 11.53 -24.08
CA LEU A 253 14.52 10.13 -24.40
C LEU A 253 13.30 9.19 -24.25
N TRP A 254 12.33 9.56 -23.42
CA TRP A 254 11.15 8.76 -23.15
C TRP A 254 9.98 8.99 -24.11
N ALA A 255 9.92 10.13 -24.79
CA ALA A 255 8.95 10.39 -25.86
C ALA A 255 9.35 9.70 -27.18
N ASP A 256 10.65 9.68 -27.52
CA ASP A 256 11.15 9.05 -28.75
C ASP A 256 11.14 7.52 -28.71
N SER A 257 11.11 6.90 -27.51
CA SER A 257 11.11 5.43 -27.34
C SER A 257 9.72 4.78 -27.45
N VAL A 258 8.64 5.55 -27.40
CA VAL A 258 7.26 5.03 -27.31
C VAL A 258 6.57 4.99 -28.69
N SER A 259 7.27 5.36 -29.76
CA SER A 259 6.62 5.60 -31.04
C SER A 259 6.58 4.43 -32.04
N ASP A 260 7.27 3.30 -31.83
CA ASP A 260 7.41 2.31 -32.93
C ASP A 260 6.93 0.86 -32.73
N ASP A 261 6.73 0.30 -31.52
CA ASP A 261 6.57 -1.18 -31.44
C ASP A 261 5.39 -1.75 -30.64
N MET A 262 4.37 -0.98 -30.25
CA MET A 262 3.30 -1.54 -29.40
C MET A 262 1.86 -1.13 -29.77
N TYR A 263 1.49 -1.31 -31.04
CA TYR A 263 0.10 -1.57 -31.42
C TYR A 263 0.03 -2.59 -32.57
N PRO A 264 -0.29 -3.88 -32.33
CA PRO A 264 -0.90 -4.67 -33.39
C PRO A 264 -2.29 -4.10 -33.62
N GLY A 265 -2.47 -3.38 -34.72
CA GLY A 265 -3.75 -2.83 -35.14
C GLY A 265 -4.83 -3.93 -35.22
N PRO A 266 -6.11 -3.59 -35.06
CA PRO A 266 -7.18 -4.56 -35.12
C PRO A 266 -7.25 -5.15 -36.54
N SER A 267 -6.87 -6.42 -36.66
CA SER A 267 -7.03 -7.24 -37.86
C SER A 267 -8.47 -7.12 -38.39
N GLY A 268 -8.58 -6.72 -39.64
CA GLY A 268 -9.85 -6.53 -40.35
C GLY A 268 -10.75 -7.76 -40.29
N ARG A 269 -12.04 -7.52 -40.07
CA ARG A 269 -13.08 -8.53 -40.36
C ARG A 269 -13.34 -8.55 -41.86
N PRO A 270 -13.47 -9.73 -42.48
CA PRO A 270 -13.78 -9.85 -43.89
C PRO A 270 -15.25 -9.50 -44.17
N ALA A 271 -15.46 -8.77 -45.25
CA ALA A 271 -16.78 -8.46 -45.79
C ALA A 271 -17.44 -9.75 -46.31
N HIS A 272 -18.52 -10.19 -45.68
CA HIS A 272 -19.38 -11.23 -46.22
C HIS A 272 -20.19 -10.69 -47.40
N ARG A 273 -19.74 -11.08 -48.60
CA ARG A 273 -20.46 -10.99 -49.87
C ARG A 273 -21.69 -11.91 -49.80
N ARG A 274 -22.90 -11.35 -49.93
CA ARG A 274 -24.13 -12.12 -50.19
C ARG A 274 -24.14 -12.49 -51.68
N GLU A 275 -23.87 -13.75 -51.99
CA GLU A 275 -24.26 -14.36 -53.25
C GLU A 275 -25.68 -14.93 -53.09
N ASN A 276 -26.61 -14.38 -53.87
CA ASN A 276 -27.89 -15.01 -54.14
C ASN A 276 -27.64 -16.15 -55.14
N GLN A 277 -28.10 -17.36 -54.81
CA GLN A 277 -28.49 -18.34 -55.80
C GLN A 277 -29.93 -18.82 -55.53
N PRO A 278 -30.71 -19.10 -56.60
CA PRO A 278 -32.11 -19.53 -56.51
C PRO A 278 -32.21 -21.06 -56.48
N GLY A 279 -33.29 -21.60 -55.92
CA GLY A 279 -33.65 -23.01 -56.14
C GLY A 279 -34.68 -23.59 -55.18
N CYS A 280 -35.81 -24.00 -55.79
CA CYS A 280 -36.91 -24.83 -55.29
C CYS A 280 -38.03 -24.14 -54.50
#